data_AF-A0A8J7ZAG1-F1
#
_entry.id   AF-A0A8J7ZAG1-F1
#
_cell.length_a   1.000
_cell.length_b   1.000
_cell.length_c   1.000
_cell.angle_alpha   90.00
_cell.angle_beta   90.00
_cell.angle_gamma   90.00
#
_symmetry.space_group_name_H-M   'P 1'
#
loop_
_entity.id
_entity.type
_entity.pdbx_description
1 polymer ?
#
loop_
_entity_poly.entity_id
_entity_poly.type
_entity_poly.pdbx_seq_one_letter_code
_entity_poly.pdbx_strand_id
1 'polypeptide(L)'
;MKIKNYKCYNAKKEFEIEPNEWMQGHFGRLDLGLKYLTEFKPNFIEKYIQHLKKRIENALNIIKKKEGFYDFPAKEEKYEFLDKYPELRELTRVFFLTHLNPLKKSTKDPKKYIVYGLNESKAFRRISYHRVKSFVEMLGKEDGIELHTKILSAMIKELTKKYPQQDDIKILESREKAHKSWCGIGMADFTYCILDDQSVVYRFDSCFAHEALKDFNDPDIAYYASCYGADLPAFNEGRIIHLRRTRTLHHYDYCDEFYWDSREFKEPPEQPSIEFIEKMGKEETK
;
A
#
# COMPACT_ATOMS: atom_id res chain seq x y z
N MET A 1 6.89 -29.93 -4.39
CA MET A 1 7.04 -28.55 -4.88
C MET A 1 6.03 -28.29 -5.99
N LYS A 2 5.16 -27.28 -5.85
CA LYS A 2 4.10 -26.96 -6.83
C LYS A 2 4.21 -25.51 -7.24
N ILE A 3 4.52 -25.26 -8.52
CA ILE A 3 4.58 -23.92 -9.11
C ILE A 3 3.29 -23.64 -9.87
N LYS A 4 2.70 -22.46 -9.67
CA LYS A 4 1.56 -22.00 -10.46
C LYS A 4 1.72 -20.54 -10.86
N ASN A 5 1.30 -20.24 -12.09
CA ASN A 5 1.32 -18.90 -12.67
C ASN A 5 -0.11 -18.34 -12.78
N TYR A 6 -0.27 -17.06 -12.46
CA TYR A 6 -1.52 -16.31 -12.54
C TYR A 6 -1.28 -15.02 -13.32
N LYS A 7 -2.00 -14.87 -14.44
CA LYS A 7 -2.05 -13.63 -15.23
C LYS A 7 -3.33 -12.87 -14.89
N CYS A 8 -3.27 -12.13 -13.80
CA CYS A 8 -4.41 -11.43 -13.22
C CYS A 8 -4.34 -9.91 -13.36
N TYR A 9 -3.21 -9.33 -13.73
CA TYR A 9 -3.06 -7.89 -13.84
C TYR A 9 -4.03 -7.31 -14.86
N ASN A 10 -4.84 -6.34 -14.43
CA ASN A 10 -5.72 -5.60 -15.30
C ASN A 10 -5.98 -4.21 -14.71
N ALA A 11 -5.33 -3.20 -15.27
CA ALA A 11 -5.47 -1.79 -14.88
C ALA A 11 -6.92 -1.27 -14.98
N LYS A 12 -7.76 -1.89 -15.80
CA LYS A 12 -9.17 -1.55 -16.03
C LYS A 12 -10.14 -2.52 -15.36
N LYS A 13 -9.67 -3.37 -14.44
CA LYS A 13 -10.56 -4.23 -13.66
C LYS A 13 -11.47 -3.36 -12.81
N GLU A 14 -12.77 -3.50 -13.03
CA GLU A 14 -13.80 -2.79 -12.27
C GLU A 14 -14.13 -3.53 -10.98
N PHE A 15 -14.32 -2.77 -9.90
CA PHE A 15 -14.88 -3.27 -8.65
C PHE A 15 -15.65 -2.17 -7.93
N GLU A 16 -16.48 -2.57 -6.97
CA GLU A 16 -17.29 -1.64 -6.18
C GLU A 16 -16.57 -1.25 -4.89
N ILE A 17 -16.62 0.05 -4.57
CA ILE A 17 -16.17 0.58 -3.28
C ILE A 17 -17.25 1.47 -2.67
N GLU A 18 -17.22 1.64 -1.35
CA GLU A 18 -17.90 2.74 -0.67
C GLU A 18 -16.87 3.87 -0.42
N PRO A 19 -16.86 4.95 -1.23
CA PRO A 19 -15.76 5.92 -1.22
C PRO A 19 -15.58 6.62 0.12
N ASN A 20 -16.67 6.85 0.86
CA ASN A 20 -16.61 7.48 2.16
C ASN A 20 -15.88 6.63 3.19
N GLU A 21 -16.27 5.36 3.34
CA GLU A 21 -15.59 4.44 4.26
C GLU A 21 -14.11 4.26 3.86
N TRP A 22 -13.85 4.11 2.57
CA TRP A 22 -12.49 4.01 2.04
C TRP A 22 -11.65 5.26 2.36
N MET A 23 -12.21 6.46 2.16
CA MET A 23 -11.53 7.73 2.49
C MET A 23 -11.29 7.89 3.99
N GLN A 24 -12.25 7.54 4.86
CA GLN A 24 -12.06 7.60 6.32
C GLN A 24 -10.90 6.70 6.76
N GLY A 25 -10.79 5.49 6.19
CA GLY A 25 -9.65 4.60 6.46
C GLY A 25 -8.29 5.27 6.14
N HIS A 26 -8.23 6.07 5.08
CA HIS A 26 -7.01 6.80 4.72
C HIS A 26 -6.79 8.07 5.53
N PHE A 27 -7.85 8.79 5.92
CA PHE A 27 -7.74 9.90 6.86
C PHE A 27 -7.27 9.44 8.23
N GLY A 28 -7.74 8.30 8.74
CA GLY A 28 -7.22 7.71 9.97
C GLY A 28 -5.73 7.36 9.88
N ARG A 29 -5.24 6.91 8.72
CA ARG A 29 -3.80 6.69 8.49
C ARG A 29 -3.01 7.99 8.42
N LEU A 30 -3.58 9.05 7.85
CA LEU A 30 -2.95 10.38 7.83
C LEU A 30 -2.89 10.95 9.25
N ASP A 31 -4.00 10.92 9.99
CA ASP A 31 -4.11 11.33 11.39
C ASP A 31 -3.06 10.65 12.26
N LEU A 32 -2.93 9.32 12.14
CA LEU A 32 -1.92 8.57 12.88
C LEU A 32 -0.47 8.96 12.48
N GLY A 33 -0.24 9.26 11.21
CA GLY A 33 1.05 9.79 10.76
C GLY A 33 1.35 11.17 11.37
N LEU A 34 0.33 12.04 11.48
CA LEU A 34 0.46 13.36 12.11
C LEU A 34 0.66 13.28 13.62
N LYS A 35 -0.01 12.34 14.30
CA LYS A 35 0.22 12.00 15.71
C LYS A 35 1.71 11.73 15.95
N TYR A 36 2.27 10.73 15.27
CA TYR A 36 3.67 10.35 15.47
C TYR A 36 4.67 11.39 14.99
N LEU A 37 4.32 12.18 13.96
CA LEU A 37 5.15 13.33 13.59
C LEU A 37 5.19 14.38 14.70
N THR A 38 4.03 14.66 15.32
CA THR A 38 3.92 15.59 16.46
C THR A 38 4.71 15.07 17.67
N GLU A 39 4.67 13.76 17.94
CA GLU A 39 5.43 13.15 19.04
C GLU A 39 6.94 13.14 18.78
N PHE A 40 7.38 12.77 17.58
CA PHE A 40 8.80 12.59 17.28
C PHE A 40 9.52 13.87 16.85
N LYS A 41 8.81 14.83 16.27
CA LYS A 41 9.38 16.09 15.77
C LYS A 41 8.37 17.25 15.86
N PRO A 42 7.92 17.64 17.07
CA PRO A 42 6.84 18.62 17.26
C PRO A 42 7.10 19.96 16.58
N ASN A 43 8.33 20.47 16.66
CA ASN A 43 8.70 21.78 16.07
C ASN A 43 8.71 21.78 14.52
N PHE A 44 8.48 20.63 13.89
CA PHE A 44 8.53 20.46 12.44
C PHE A 44 7.13 20.32 11.80
N ILE A 45 6.09 20.04 12.60
CA ILE A 45 4.75 19.71 12.10
C ILE A 45 4.19 20.81 11.19
N GLU A 46 4.20 22.07 11.61
CA GLU A 46 3.65 23.18 10.82
C GLU A 46 4.35 23.35 9.47
N LYS A 47 5.69 23.27 9.46
CA LYS A 47 6.47 23.36 8.23
C LYS A 47 6.14 22.19 7.29
N TYR A 48 6.01 20.98 7.84
CA TYR A 48 5.65 19.79 7.07
C TYR A 48 4.25 19.90 6.46
N ILE A 49 3.26 20.36 7.23
CA ILE A 49 1.88 20.53 6.76
C ILE A 49 1.84 21.51 5.57
N GLN A 50 2.47 22.68 5.70
CA GLN A 50 2.49 23.66 4.60
C GLN A 50 3.19 23.11 3.35
N HIS A 51 4.30 22.38 3.54
CA HIS A 51 5.02 21.77 2.42
C HIS A 51 4.20 20.66 1.73
N LEU A 52 3.57 19.78 2.52
CA LEU A 52 2.72 18.71 2.00
C LEU A 52 1.51 19.27 1.24
N LYS A 53 0.84 20.30 1.77
CA LYS A 53 -0.26 20.97 1.07
C LYS A 53 0.17 21.47 -0.31
N LYS A 54 1.29 22.20 -0.39
CA LYS A 54 1.83 22.70 -1.66
C LYS A 54 2.12 21.57 -2.65
N ARG A 55 2.65 20.44 -2.18
CA ARG A 55 2.89 19.26 -3.03
C ARG A 55 1.59 18.65 -3.57
N ILE A 56 0.57 18.54 -2.73
CA ILE A 56 -0.75 18.02 -3.13
C ILE A 56 -1.42 18.96 -4.13
N GLU A 57 -1.38 20.27 -3.88
CA GLU A 57 -1.89 21.31 -4.80
C GLU A 57 -1.21 21.24 -6.16
N ASN A 58 0.13 21.17 -6.18
CA ASN A 58 0.89 21.03 -7.43
C ASN A 58 0.52 19.76 -8.20
N ALA A 59 0.34 18.64 -7.49
CA ALA A 59 -0.08 17.39 -8.11
C ALA A 59 -1.50 17.50 -8.69
N LEU A 60 -2.42 18.14 -7.97
CA LEU A 60 -3.80 18.38 -8.39
C LEU A 60 -3.89 19.25 -9.65
N ASN A 61 -3.02 20.24 -9.81
CA ASN A 61 -2.99 21.13 -10.98
C ASN A 61 -2.65 20.41 -12.29
N ILE A 62 -1.98 19.27 -12.21
CA ILE A 62 -1.56 18.49 -13.40
C ILE A 62 -2.64 17.47 -13.81
N ILE A 63 -3.57 17.14 -12.90
CA ILE A 63 -4.57 16.10 -13.15
C ILE A 63 -5.85 16.72 -13.70
N LYS A 64 -6.29 16.24 -14.87
CA LYS A 64 -7.57 16.65 -15.45
C LYS A 64 -8.73 16.18 -14.56
N LYS A 65 -9.43 17.12 -13.92
CA LYS A 65 -10.66 16.87 -13.18
C LYS A 65 -11.78 16.51 -14.17
N LYS A 66 -12.56 15.47 -13.87
CA LYS A 66 -13.83 15.21 -14.58
C LYS A 66 -14.95 15.94 -13.88
N GLU A 67 -15.80 16.65 -14.61
CA GLU A 67 -16.96 17.30 -14.02
C GLU A 67 -18.06 16.29 -13.66
N GLY A 68 -18.85 16.57 -12.62
CA GLY A 68 -20.17 15.97 -12.42
C GLY A 68 -20.30 14.69 -11.60
N PHE A 69 -19.22 14.11 -11.04
CA PHE A 69 -19.31 12.81 -10.33
C PHE A 69 -18.91 12.83 -8.84
N TYR A 70 -18.58 13.99 -8.27
CA TYR A 70 -17.87 14.08 -6.98
C TYR A 70 -18.70 14.55 -5.78
N ASP A 71 -20.03 14.49 -5.84
CA ASP A 71 -20.84 14.81 -4.66
C ASP A 71 -20.95 13.61 -3.72
N PHE A 72 -19.85 13.33 -3.03
CA PHE A 72 -19.82 12.34 -1.95
C PHE A 72 -20.27 13.02 -0.66
N PRO A 73 -21.35 12.57 -0.01
CA PRO A 73 -21.72 13.12 1.28
C PRO A 73 -20.56 12.94 2.25
N ALA A 74 -20.08 14.01 2.90
CA ALA A 74 -19.01 13.88 3.88
C ALA A 74 -19.52 13.12 5.10
N LYS A 75 -18.92 11.97 5.41
CA LYS A 75 -19.03 11.38 6.75
C LYS A 75 -17.99 12.07 7.63
N GLU A 76 -18.44 12.73 8.68
CA GLU A 76 -17.57 13.47 9.59
C GLU A 76 -17.12 12.58 10.76
N GLU A 77 -16.15 11.69 10.50
CA GLU A 77 -15.35 11.17 11.61
C GLU A 77 -14.43 12.29 12.10
N LYS A 78 -14.29 12.37 13.43
CA LYS A 78 -13.39 13.31 14.11
C LYS A 78 -12.01 12.67 14.24
N TYR A 79 -10.99 13.42 13.86
CA TYR A 79 -9.58 13.00 13.88
C TYR A 79 -8.77 14.00 14.71
N GLU A 80 -8.15 13.52 15.78
CA GLU A 80 -7.52 14.37 16.81
C GLU A 80 -6.42 15.29 16.25
N PHE A 81 -5.63 14.81 15.29
CA PHE A 81 -4.50 15.53 14.71
C PHE A 81 -4.84 16.13 13.35
N LEU A 82 -5.57 15.41 12.50
CA LEU A 82 -5.94 15.89 11.16
C LEU A 82 -6.96 17.05 11.22
N ASP A 83 -7.87 17.07 12.19
CA ASP A 83 -8.88 18.15 12.28
C ASP A 83 -8.29 19.51 12.68
N LYS A 84 -7.04 19.53 13.17
CA LYS A 84 -6.28 20.77 13.38
C LYS A 84 -5.84 21.42 12.05
N TYR A 85 -5.90 20.67 10.95
CA TYR A 85 -5.47 21.09 9.61
C TYR A 85 -6.57 20.87 8.55
N PRO A 86 -7.71 21.58 8.64
CA PRO A 86 -8.87 21.36 7.78
C PRO A 86 -8.56 21.52 6.29
N GLU A 87 -7.67 22.45 5.93
CA GLU A 87 -7.24 22.64 4.55
C GLU A 87 -6.47 21.43 3.99
N LEU A 88 -5.63 20.78 4.82
CA LEU A 88 -4.96 19.54 4.41
C LEU A 88 -5.97 18.40 4.23
N ARG A 89 -6.96 18.30 5.12
CA ARG A 89 -8.04 17.30 5.03
C ARG A 89 -8.80 17.46 3.71
N GLU A 90 -9.21 18.68 3.37
CA GLU A 90 -9.94 18.96 2.13
C GLU A 90 -9.06 18.72 0.89
N LEU A 91 -7.80 19.19 0.89
CA LEU A 91 -6.88 18.92 -0.22
C LEU A 91 -6.67 17.42 -0.44
N THR A 92 -6.52 16.66 0.64
CA THR A 92 -6.36 15.20 0.58
C THR A 92 -7.65 14.53 0.06
N ARG A 93 -8.83 15.01 0.47
CA ARG A 93 -10.12 14.57 -0.08
C ARG A 93 -10.17 14.79 -1.59
N VAL A 94 -9.91 16.01 -2.05
CA VAL A 94 -9.91 16.36 -3.47
C VAL A 94 -8.90 15.51 -4.25
N PHE A 95 -7.71 15.28 -3.68
CA PHE A 95 -6.69 14.39 -4.25
C PHE A 95 -7.20 12.97 -4.45
N PHE A 96 -7.78 12.39 -3.41
CA PHE A 96 -8.35 11.04 -3.48
C PHE A 96 -9.43 10.93 -4.54
N LEU A 97 -10.40 11.84 -4.52
CA LEU A 97 -11.51 11.82 -5.45
C LEU A 97 -11.04 11.96 -6.90
N THR A 98 -10.11 12.89 -7.15
CA THR A 98 -9.54 13.15 -8.47
C THR A 98 -8.83 11.91 -9.04
N HIS A 99 -8.13 11.14 -8.22
CA HIS A 99 -7.46 9.91 -8.65
C HIS A 99 -8.38 8.71 -8.75
N LEU A 100 -9.29 8.56 -7.79
CA LEU A 100 -10.26 7.47 -7.76
C LEU A 100 -11.14 7.48 -9.02
N ASN A 101 -11.57 8.67 -9.44
CA ASN A 101 -12.26 8.93 -10.71
C ASN A 101 -13.36 7.91 -11.00
N PRO A 102 -14.43 7.88 -10.18
CA PRO A 102 -15.48 6.87 -10.28
C PRO A 102 -16.15 6.90 -11.64
N LEU A 103 -16.46 5.72 -12.16
CA LEU A 103 -17.06 5.55 -13.49
C LEU A 103 -18.56 5.79 -13.44
N LYS A 104 -19.21 5.19 -12.44
CA LYS A 104 -20.65 5.26 -12.21
C LYS A 104 -21.00 4.78 -10.80
N LYS A 105 -22.21 5.13 -10.36
CA LYS A 105 -22.81 4.59 -9.14
C LYS A 105 -23.11 3.09 -9.33
N SER A 106 -23.00 2.29 -8.27
CA SER A 106 -23.43 0.89 -8.30
C SER A 106 -24.94 0.81 -8.50
N THR A 107 -25.38 -0.17 -9.28
CA THR A 107 -26.80 -0.50 -9.45
C THR A 107 -27.34 -1.36 -8.29
N LYS A 108 -26.45 -1.93 -7.47
CA LYS A 108 -26.80 -2.82 -6.35
C LYS A 108 -26.88 -2.08 -5.02
N ASP A 109 -26.01 -1.09 -4.83
CA ASP A 109 -25.92 -0.34 -3.59
C ASP A 109 -25.67 1.15 -3.88
N PRO A 110 -26.61 2.05 -3.55
CA PRO A 110 -26.47 3.47 -3.84
C PRO A 110 -25.36 4.16 -3.01
N LYS A 111 -24.75 3.51 -2.03
CA LYS A 111 -23.55 4.04 -1.36
C LYS A 111 -22.26 3.70 -2.10
N LYS A 112 -22.32 2.74 -3.01
CA LYS A 112 -21.14 2.22 -3.72
C LYS A 112 -21.00 2.78 -5.12
N TYR A 113 -19.75 2.83 -5.56
CA TYR A 113 -19.34 3.33 -6.86
C TYR A 113 -18.40 2.33 -7.52
N ILE A 114 -18.51 2.24 -8.84
CA ILE A 114 -17.65 1.40 -9.66
C ILE A 114 -16.41 2.20 -10.03
N VAL A 115 -15.24 1.64 -9.72
CA VAL A 115 -13.92 2.24 -9.95
C VAL A 115 -12.98 1.23 -10.58
N TYR A 116 -11.89 1.70 -11.18
CA TYR A 116 -10.80 0.83 -11.61
C TYR A 116 -9.82 0.54 -10.46
N GLY A 117 -9.38 -0.71 -10.34
CA GLY A 117 -8.37 -1.15 -9.37
C GLY A 117 -7.13 -0.26 -9.32
N LEU A 118 -6.56 0.06 -10.49
CA LEU A 118 -5.36 0.89 -10.55
C LEU A 118 -5.63 2.35 -10.11
N ASN A 119 -6.82 2.89 -10.34
CA ASN A 119 -7.16 4.25 -9.91
C ASN A 119 -7.25 4.36 -8.39
N GLU A 120 -7.85 3.37 -7.72
CA GLU A 120 -7.84 3.26 -6.27
C GLU A 120 -6.39 3.22 -5.75
N SER A 121 -5.54 2.39 -6.36
CA SER A 121 -4.15 2.28 -5.94
C SER A 121 -3.40 3.59 -6.18
N LYS A 122 -3.62 4.29 -7.30
CA LYS A 122 -3.06 5.62 -7.55
C LYS A 122 -3.48 6.62 -6.48
N ALA A 123 -4.74 6.65 -6.08
CA ALA A 123 -5.23 7.55 -5.04
C ALA A 123 -4.47 7.35 -3.72
N PHE A 124 -4.33 6.11 -3.27
CA PHE A 124 -3.64 5.80 -2.00
C PHE A 124 -2.10 5.90 -2.08
N ARG A 125 -1.48 5.35 -3.13
CA ARG A 125 -0.03 5.25 -3.24
C ARG A 125 0.61 6.62 -3.49
N ARG A 126 -0.01 7.44 -4.35
CA ARG A 126 0.53 8.75 -4.72
C ARG A 126 0.48 9.74 -3.57
N ILE A 127 -0.57 9.73 -2.75
CA ILE A 127 -0.56 10.56 -1.53
C ILE A 127 0.55 10.12 -0.59
N SER A 128 0.79 8.80 -0.49
CA SER A 128 1.89 8.25 0.32
C SER A 128 3.24 8.75 -0.18
N TYR A 129 3.46 8.75 -1.49
CA TYR A 129 4.65 9.30 -2.12
C TYR A 129 4.88 10.76 -1.75
N HIS A 130 3.84 11.61 -1.82
CA HIS A 130 3.99 13.02 -1.45
C HIS A 130 4.34 13.23 0.03
N ARG A 131 3.85 12.38 0.94
CA ARG A 131 4.23 12.41 2.36
C ARG A 131 5.71 12.10 2.57
N VAL A 132 6.18 10.99 2.00
CA VAL A 132 7.60 10.59 2.13
C VAL A 132 8.51 11.62 1.49
N LYS A 133 8.16 12.08 0.28
CA LYS A 133 8.96 13.09 -0.44
C LYS A 133 9.04 14.41 0.32
N SER A 134 7.98 14.82 1.03
CA SER A 134 8.03 16.01 1.90
C SER A 134 9.09 15.89 2.98
N PHE A 135 9.22 14.74 3.65
CA PHE A 135 10.27 14.55 4.65
C PHE A 135 11.67 14.68 4.01
N VAL A 136 11.87 14.01 2.88
CA VAL A 136 13.17 13.99 2.20
C VAL A 136 13.57 15.35 1.65
N GLU A 137 12.65 16.12 1.07
CA GLU A 137 12.97 17.46 0.55
C GLU A 137 13.26 18.47 1.67
N MET A 138 12.62 18.31 2.84
CA MET A 138 12.77 19.25 3.95
C MET A 138 13.92 18.93 4.90
N LEU A 139 14.28 17.65 5.04
CA LEU A 139 15.29 17.19 6.00
C LEU A 139 16.54 16.62 5.30
N GLY A 140 16.48 16.37 4.00
CA GLY A 140 17.48 15.55 3.30
C GLY A 140 17.08 14.08 3.27
N LYS A 141 17.73 13.30 2.39
CA LYS A 141 17.38 11.90 2.13
C LYS A 141 17.49 11.02 3.38
N GLU A 142 18.62 11.08 4.08
CA GLU A 142 18.90 10.23 5.24
C GLU A 142 17.92 10.52 6.39
N ASP A 143 17.93 11.74 6.92
CA ASP A 143 17.04 12.18 8.01
C ASP A 143 15.54 12.04 7.67
N GLY A 144 15.17 12.32 6.42
CA GLY A 144 13.79 12.22 5.95
C GLY A 144 13.29 10.78 5.95
N ILE A 145 14.12 9.84 5.49
CA ILE A 145 13.82 8.41 5.49
C ILE A 145 13.84 7.84 6.91
N GLU A 146 14.79 8.27 7.76
CA GLU A 146 14.84 7.85 9.16
C GLU A 146 13.55 8.24 9.89
N LEU A 147 13.12 9.49 9.76
CA LEU A 147 11.89 9.97 10.38
C LEU A 147 10.65 9.22 9.86
N HIS A 148 10.54 9.03 8.54
CA HIS A 148 9.44 8.26 7.94
C HIS A 148 9.43 6.81 8.46
N THR A 149 10.60 6.17 8.54
CA THR A 149 10.77 4.81 9.06
C THR A 149 10.28 4.71 10.50
N LYS A 150 10.64 5.67 11.35
CA LYS A 150 10.22 5.73 12.75
C LYS A 150 8.70 5.89 12.88
N ILE A 151 8.11 6.82 12.11
CA ILE A 151 6.65 7.03 12.07
C ILE A 151 5.93 5.77 11.59
N LEU A 152 6.35 5.20 10.46
CA LEU A 152 5.71 4.03 9.87
C LEU A 152 5.79 2.81 10.79
N SER A 153 6.93 2.61 11.47
CA SER A 153 7.09 1.53 12.47
C SER A 153 6.10 1.69 13.62
N ALA A 154 5.95 2.89 14.16
CA ALA A 154 5.01 3.16 15.25
C ALA A 154 3.54 2.97 14.79
N MET A 155 3.21 3.44 13.59
CA MET A 155 1.89 3.22 12.97
C MET A 155 1.56 1.74 12.84
N ILE A 156 2.50 0.93 12.34
CA ILE A 156 2.31 -0.51 12.17
C ILE A 156 2.06 -1.18 13.53
N LYS A 157 2.86 -0.87 14.55
CA LYS A 157 2.68 -1.44 15.90
C LYS A 157 1.31 -1.10 16.49
N GLU A 158 0.85 0.14 16.34
CA GLU A 158 -0.47 0.54 16.84
C GLU A 158 -1.61 -0.16 16.08
N LEU A 159 -1.52 -0.25 14.75
CA LEU A 159 -2.51 -0.93 13.93
C LEU A 159 -2.57 -2.44 14.20
N THR A 160 -1.42 -3.11 14.38
CA THR A 160 -1.37 -4.53 14.73
C THR A 160 -1.99 -4.79 16.10
N LYS A 161 -1.78 -3.90 17.09
CA LYS A 161 -2.45 -4.02 18.40
C LYS A 161 -3.96 -3.83 18.32
N LYS A 162 -4.42 -2.90 17.47
CA LYS A 162 -5.85 -2.62 17.30
C LYS A 162 -6.57 -3.72 16.51
N TYR A 163 -5.87 -4.36 15.59
CA TYR A 163 -6.40 -5.40 14.71
C TYR A 163 -5.48 -6.63 14.74
N PRO A 164 -5.47 -7.40 15.85
CA PRO A 164 -4.65 -8.61 15.94
C PRO A 164 -5.03 -9.60 14.83
N GLN A 165 -4.05 -10.33 14.31
CA GLN A 165 -4.33 -11.40 13.35
C GLN A 165 -5.15 -12.51 14.01
N GLN A 166 -5.95 -13.21 13.21
CA GLN A 166 -6.66 -14.41 13.66
C GLN A 166 -5.67 -15.56 13.83
N ASP A 167 -5.74 -16.25 14.97
CA ASP A 167 -4.73 -17.22 15.40
C ASP A 167 -4.71 -18.54 14.60
N ASP A 168 -5.74 -18.80 13.78
CA ASP A 168 -6.04 -20.11 13.21
C ASP A 168 -5.75 -20.25 11.70
N ILE A 169 -5.47 -19.17 10.99
CA ILE A 169 -5.29 -19.21 9.54
C ILE A 169 -3.96 -19.90 9.19
N LYS A 170 -4.03 -20.99 8.43
CA LYS A 170 -2.86 -21.68 7.85
C LYS A 170 -2.34 -20.95 6.61
N ILE A 171 -1.05 -21.07 6.32
CA ILE A 171 -0.43 -20.37 5.19
C ILE A 171 -1.10 -20.68 3.84
N LEU A 172 -1.49 -21.94 3.61
CA LEU A 172 -2.16 -22.35 2.36
C LEU A 172 -3.56 -21.75 2.23
N GLU A 173 -4.25 -21.50 3.35
CA GLU A 173 -5.55 -20.83 3.36
C GLU A 173 -5.39 -19.32 3.15
N SER A 174 -4.44 -18.71 3.84
CA SER A 174 -4.05 -17.30 3.65
C SER A 174 -3.72 -17.02 2.18
N ARG A 175 -2.95 -17.92 1.56
CA ARG A 175 -2.60 -17.91 0.14
C ARG A 175 -3.83 -17.88 -0.78
N GLU A 176 -4.77 -18.79 -0.60
CA GLU A 176 -5.99 -18.83 -1.42
C GLU A 176 -6.85 -17.56 -1.28
N LYS A 177 -6.98 -17.04 -0.05
CA LYS A 177 -7.65 -15.76 0.21
C LYS A 177 -6.94 -14.61 -0.51
N ALA A 178 -5.61 -14.54 -0.43
CA ALA A 178 -4.79 -13.53 -1.10
C ALA A 178 -4.96 -13.59 -2.63
N HIS A 179 -4.84 -14.77 -3.24
CA HIS A 179 -5.03 -14.93 -4.69
C HIS A 179 -6.39 -14.46 -5.17
N LYS A 180 -7.45 -14.88 -4.47
CA LYS A 180 -8.82 -14.51 -4.84
C LYS A 180 -9.02 -13.01 -4.73
N SER A 181 -8.43 -12.38 -3.72
CA SER A 181 -8.45 -10.92 -3.55
C SER A 181 -7.69 -10.21 -4.68
N TRP A 182 -6.43 -10.58 -4.89
CA TRP A 182 -5.55 -9.95 -5.89
C TRP A 182 -6.11 -10.10 -7.31
N CYS A 183 -6.53 -11.31 -7.70
CA CYS A 183 -7.14 -11.54 -9.00
C CYS A 183 -8.54 -10.92 -9.13
N GLY A 184 -9.29 -10.83 -8.03
CA GLY A 184 -10.61 -10.19 -8.00
C GLY A 184 -10.57 -8.72 -8.43
N ILE A 185 -9.54 -7.98 -8.01
CA ILE A 185 -9.34 -6.56 -8.34
C ILE A 185 -8.33 -6.33 -9.48
N GLY A 186 -7.79 -7.40 -10.06
CA GLY A 186 -6.82 -7.33 -11.16
C GLY A 186 -5.45 -6.79 -10.76
N MET A 187 -5.03 -7.03 -9.51
CA MET A 187 -3.92 -6.33 -8.85
C MET A 187 -2.55 -6.58 -9.48
N ALA A 188 -2.28 -7.81 -9.90
CA ALA A 188 -0.92 -8.27 -10.18
C ALA A 188 -0.88 -9.53 -11.04
N ASP A 189 0.19 -9.68 -11.81
CA ASP A 189 0.62 -10.97 -12.37
C ASP A 189 1.67 -11.58 -11.44
N PHE A 190 1.50 -12.86 -11.10
CA PHE A 190 2.40 -13.52 -10.17
C PHE A 190 2.51 -15.01 -10.42
N THR A 191 3.67 -15.55 -10.05
CA THR A 191 3.94 -16.97 -9.94
C THR A 191 4.24 -17.28 -8.48
N TYR A 192 3.70 -18.38 -7.95
CA TYR A 192 4.09 -18.84 -6.61
C TYR A 192 4.59 -20.27 -6.64
N CYS A 193 5.41 -20.61 -5.64
CA CYS A 193 5.89 -21.95 -5.38
C CYS A 193 5.59 -22.31 -3.92
N ILE A 194 4.83 -23.39 -3.72
CA ILE A 194 4.69 -24.02 -2.40
C ILE A 194 5.98 -24.83 -2.17
N LEU A 195 6.77 -24.40 -1.20
CA LEU A 195 7.98 -25.13 -0.80
C LEU A 195 7.58 -26.32 0.06
N ASP A 196 6.74 -26.06 1.07
CA ASP A 196 6.13 -27.04 1.96
C ASP A 196 4.78 -26.53 2.50
N ASP A 197 4.19 -27.23 3.47
CA ASP A 197 2.89 -26.87 4.05
C ASP A 197 2.92 -25.57 4.87
N GLN A 198 4.11 -25.06 5.23
CA GLN A 198 4.32 -23.93 6.14
C GLN A 198 5.01 -22.73 5.48
N SER A 199 5.39 -22.83 4.20
CA SER A 199 6.09 -21.76 3.49
C SER A 199 5.75 -21.67 2.00
N VAL A 200 5.67 -20.44 1.50
CA VAL A 200 5.39 -20.14 0.10
C VAL A 200 6.21 -18.94 -0.35
N VAL A 201 6.76 -19.02 -1.57
CA VAL A 201 7.42 -17.90 -2.22
C VAL A 201 6.63 -17.44 -3.43
N TYR A 202 6.56 -16.13 -3.63
CA TYR A 202 5.95 -15.47 -4.77
C TYR A 202 7.00 -14.72 -5.57
N ARG A 203 6.76 -14.67 -6.88
CA ARG A 203 7.37 -13.76 -7.84
C ARG A 203 6.25 -12.94 -8.48
N PHE A 204 6.28 -11.63 -8.31
CA PHE A 204 5.36 -10.70 -8.98
C PHE A 204 6.06 -10.03 -10.15
N ASP A 205 5.48 -10.18 -11.35
CA ASP A 205 5.97 -9.57 -12.59
C ASP A 205 5.35 -8.18 -12.84
N SER A 206 4.17 -7.94 -12.26
CA SER A 206 3.48 -6.67 -12.32
C SER A 206 2.62 -6.51 -11.08
N CYS A 207 2.46 -5.28 -10.58
CA CYS A 207 1.53 -5.00 -9.49
C CYS A 207 1.06 -3.55 -9.50
N PHE A 208 -0.14 -3.30 -8.96
CA PHE A 208 -0.66 -1.94 -8.83
C PHE A 208 0.24 -1.01 -8.02
N ALA A 209 1.04 -1.52 -7.06
CA ALA A 209 1.92 -0.67 -6.26
C ALA A 209 3.00 0.02 -7.10
N HIS A 210 3.66 -0.75 -7.96
CA HIS A 210 4.63 -0.24 -8.94
C HIS A 210 3.92 0.63 -9.99
N GLU A 211 2.87 0.11 -10.60
CA GLU A 211 2.16 0.78 -11.70
C GLU A 211 1.52 2.11 -11.31
N ALA A 212 1.13 2.27 -10.04
CA ALA A 212 0.59 3.52 -9.52
C ALA A 212 1.66 4.63 -9.44
N LEU A 213 2.93 4.25 -9.25
CA LEU A 213 4.03 5.17 -8.93
C LEU A 213 5.13 5.22 -9.99
N LYS A 214 5.12 4.35 -11.01
CA LYS A 214 6.18 4.28 -12.04
C LYS A 214 6.44 5.59 -12.81
N ASP A 215 5.46 6.49 -12.84
CA ASP A 215 5.59 7.80 -13.49
C ASP A 215 6.41 8.80 -12.64
N PHE A 216 6.64 8.51 -11.35
CA PHE A 216 7.49 9.30 -10.49
C PHE A 216 8.94 8.82 -10.68
N ASN A 217 9.80 9.70 -11.21
CA ASN A 217 11.22 9.42 -11.46
C ASN A 217 12.07 9.38 -10.17
N ASP A 218 11.64 8.60 -9.18
CA ASP A 218 12.28 8.42 -7.86
C ASP A 218 11.88 7.06 -7.26
N PRO A 219 12.54 5.95 -7.71
CA PRO A 219 12.17 4.60 -7.30
C PRO A 219 12.37 4.34 -5.80
N ASP A 220 13.32 5.02 -5.16
CA ASP A 220 13.55 4.91 -3.71
C ASP A 220 12.33 5.43 -2.94
N ILE A 221 11.88 6.65 -3.24
CA ILE A 221 10.71 7.23 -2.57
C ILE A 221 9.45 6.44 -2.90
N ALA A 222 9.32 5.92 -4.13
CA ALA A 222 8.22 5.04 -4.49
C ALA A 222 8.20 3.77 -3.63
N TYR A 223 9.35 3.14 -3.42
CA TYR A 223 9.51 1.99 -2.52
C TYR A 223 9.13 2.31 -1.07
N TYR A 224 9.66 3.41 -0.50
CA TYR A 224 9.31 3.84 0.88
C TYR A 224 7.84 4.20 1.05
N ALA A 225 7.21 4.70 0.00
CA ALA A 225 5.81 5.09 0.01
C ALA A 225 4.84 3.90 -0.09
N SER A 226 5.23 2.81 -0.75
CA SER A 226 4.30 1.73 -1.08
C SER A 226 4.66 0.36 -0.52
N CYS A 227 5.95 0.01 -0.44
CA CYS A 227 6.38 -1.36 -0.17
C CYS A 227 7.05 -1.47 1.20
N TYR A 228 7.93 -0.55 1.55
CA TYR A 228 8.84 -0.65 2.71
C TYR A 228 8.18 -1.02 4.04
N GLY A 229 6.93 -0.62 4.26
CA GLY A 229 6.20 -0.99 5.49
C GLY A 229 6.16 -2.50 5.78
N ALA A 230 6.17 -3.34 4.75
CA ALA A 230 6.23 -4.80 4.90
C ALA A 230 7.65 -5.37 5.14
N ASP A 231 8.71 -4.57 4.93
CA ASP A 231 10.09 -4.97 5.23
C ASP A 231 10.54 -4.52 6.62
N LEU A 232 9.71 -3.72 7.31
CA LEU A 232 9.98 -3.31 8.69
C LEU A 232 9.82 -4.50 9.64
N PRO A 233 10.73 -4.69 10.62
CA PRO A 233 10.57 -5.72 11.65
C PRO A 233 9.21 -5.65 12.36
N ALA A 234 8.73 -4.43 12.60
CA ALA A 234 7.42 -4.13 13.18
C ALA A 234 6.24 -4.77 12.42
N PHE A 235 6.39 -5.06 11.13
CA PHE A 235 5.36 -5.73 10.33
C PHE A 235 5.15 -7.17 10.78
N ASN A 236 6.21 -7.91 11.08
CA ASN A 236 6.13 -9.29 11.54
C ASN A 236 5.83 -9.39 13.04
N GLU A 237 6.12 -8.35 13.84
CA GLU A 237 5.79 -8.32 15.26
C GLU A 237 4.29 -8.60 15.51
N GLY A 238 3.99 -9.70 16.20
CA GLY A 238 2.62 -10.10 16.54
C GLY A 238 1.82 -10.74 15.40
N ARG A 239 2.49 -11.17 14.32
CA ARG A 239 1.88 -11.90 13.21
C ARG A 239 2.29 -13.36 13.21
N ILE A 240 1.37 -14.23 12.80
CA ILE A 240 1.67 -15.65 12.65
C ILE A 240 2.34 -15.90 11.31
N ILE A 241 1.79 -15.35 10.23
CA ILE A 241 2.40 -15.44 8.91
C ILE A 241 3.36 -14.27 8.75
N HIS A 242 4.66 -14.58 8.78
CA HIS A 242 5.71 -13.63 8.54
C HIS A 242 5.94 -13.44 7.04
N LEU A 243 6.50 -12.29 6.68
CA LEU A 243 6.90 -11.91 5.33
C LEU A 243 8.34 -11.39 5.35
N ARG A 244 9.07 -11.69 4.28
CA ARG A 244 10.28 -10.94 3.88
C ARG A 244 10.38 -10.87 2.36
N ARG A 245 11.20 -9.94 1.88
CA ARG A 245 11.46 -9.69 0.46
C ARG A 245 12.93 -9.33 0.27
N THR A 246 13.44 -9.53 -0.93
CA THR A 246 14.81 -9.13 -1.29
C THR A 246 14.86 -8.17 -2.48
N ARG A 247 13.79 -8.10 -3.27
CA ARG A 247 13.61 -7.32 -4.48
C ARG A 247 12.20 -6.78 -4.55
N THR A 248 12.07 -5.58 -5.12
CA THR A 248 10.76 -5.03 -5.48
C THR A 248 10.76 -4.50 -6.90
N LEU A 249 9.57 -4.45 -7.50
CA LEU A 249 9.36 -3.94 -8.85
C LEU A 249 9.78 -2.47 -9.05
N HIS A 250 10.01 -1.71 -7.98
CA HIS A 250 10.53 -0.34 -8.10
C HIS A 250 12.01 -0.28 -8.48
N HIS A 251 12.77 -1.35 -8.22
CA HIS A 251 14.22 -1.39 -8.43
C HIS A 251 14.69 -2.56 -9.31
N TYR A 252 13.81 -3.53 -9.57
CA TYR A 252 14.12 -4.77 -10.27
C TYR A 252 12.98 -5.18 -11.19
N ASP A 253 13.24 -6.13 -12.09
CA ASP A 253 12.25 -6.63 -13.05
C ASP A 253 11.13 -7.47 -12.41
N TYR A 254 11.28 -7.85 -11.14
CA TYR A 254 10.25 -8.54 -10.37
C TYR A 254 10.36 -8.22 -8.88
N CYS A 255 9.26 -8.46 -8.16
CA CYS A 255 9.24 -8.47 -6.70
C CYS A 255 9.17 -9.92 -6.22
N ASP A 256 9.93 -10.26 -5.18
CA ASP A 256 9.79 -11.52 -4.47
C ASP A 256 9.08 -11.31 -3.13
N GLU A 257 8.24 -12.24 -2.74
CA GLU A 257 7.66 -12.25 -1.40
C GLU A 257 7.70 -13.66 -0.83
N PHE A 258 8.42 -13.82 0.27
CA PHE A 258 8.51 -15.09 0.97
C PHE A 258 7.72 -15.04 2.27
N TYR A 259 6.75 -15.94 2.38
CA TYR A 259 5.88 -16.07 3.53
C TYR A 259 6.13 -17.41 4.24
N TRP A 260 6.10 -17.38 5.57
CA TRP A 260 6.20 -18.59 6.40
C TRP A 260 5.38 -18.49 7.69
N ASP A 261 4.98 -19.64 8.22
CA ASP A 261 4.29 -19.73 9.52
C ASP A 261 5.31 -19.69 10.67
N SER A 262 5.33 -18.59 11.43
CA SER A 262 6.29 -18.37 12.52
C SER A 262 6.19 -19.37 13.68
N ARG A 263 5.09 -20.13 13.80
CA ARG A 263 4.91 -21.14 14.87
C ARG A 263 5.75 -22.39 14.65
N GLU A 264 6.14 -22.64 13.41
CA GLU A 264 6.71 -23.91 12.96
C GLU A 264 8.23 -23.84 12.85
N PHE A 265 8.81 -22.63 12.90
CA PHE A 265 10.23 -22.39 12.74
C PHE A 265 10.79 -21.69 13.99
N LYS A 266 11.81 -22.29 14.62
CA LYS A 266 12.53 -21.66 15.74
C LYS A 266 13.32 -20.42 15.31
N GLU A 267 13.88 -20.48 14.10
CA GLU A 267 14.60 -19.40 13.44
C GLU A 267 13.96 -19.13 12.07
N PRO A 268 14.01 -17.90 11.54
CA PRO A 268 13.50 -17.62 10.20
C PRO A 268 14.10 -18.59 9.17
N PRO A 269 13.27 -19.34 8.41
CA PRO A 269 13.79 -20.29 7.42
C PRO A 269 14.58 -19.55 6.34
N GLU A 270 15.43 -20.21 5.56
CA GLU A 270 16.17 -19.56 4.47
C GLU A 270 15.25 -19.23 3.29
N GLN A 271 15.53 -18.14 2.57
CA GLN A 271 14.73 -17.78 1.40
C GLN A 271 15.25 -18.54 0.19
N PRO A 272 14.39 -19.04 -0.70
CA PRO A 272 14.86 -19.49 -2.00
C PRO A 272 15.74 -18.44 -2.69
N SER A 273 16.79 -18.91 -3.35
CA SER A 273 17.76 -18.02 -3.98
C SER A 273 17.10 -17.18 -5.08
N ILE A 274 17.73 -16.05 -5.38
CA ILE A 274 17.31 -15.16 -6.46
C ILE A 274 17.22 -15.91 -7.80
N GLU A 275 18.18 -16.76 -8.10
CA GLU A 275 18.26 -17.54 -9.34
C GLU A 275 17.09 -18.53 -9.45
N PHE A 276 16.68 -19.13 -8.33
CA PHE A 276 15.50 -19.97 -8.29
C PHE A 276 14.24 -19.16 -8.58
N ILE A 277 14.05 -18.03 -7.88
CA ILE A 277 12.86 -17.19 -8.02
C ILE A 277 12.76 -16.62 -9.43
N GLU A 278 13.87 -16.19 -10.02
CA GLU A 278 13.90 -15.63 -11.38
C GLU A 278 13.41 -16.63 -12.43
N LYS A 279 13.70 -17.93 -12.25
CA LYS A 279 13.26 -19.01 -13.15
C LYS A 279 11.80 -19.41 -12.94
N MET A 280 11.19 -19.07 -11.80
CA MET A 280 9.80 -19.42 -11.52
C MET A 280 8.86 -18.91 -12.61
N GLY A 281 8.15 -19.82 -13.27
CA GLY A 281 7.17 -19.49 -14.30
C GLY A 281 7.75 -19.04 -15.65
N LYS A 282 9.08 -19.12 -15.84
CA LYS A 282 9.76 -18.90 -17.14
C LYS A 282 10.10 -20.19 -17.87
N GLU A 283 10.26 -21.31 -17.15
CA GLU A 283 10.47 -22.61 -17.77
C GLU A 283 9.12 -23.24 -18.07
N GLU A 284 8.72 -23.23 -19.34
CA GLU A 284 7.67 -24.14 -19.82
C GLU A 284 8.12 -25.58 -19.54
N THR A 285 7.24 -26.34 -18.91
CA THR A 285 7.26 -27.81 -18.90
C THR A 285 7.66 -28.33 -20.28
N LYS A 286 8.87 -28.89 -20.40
CA LYS A 286 9.14 -29.90 -21.40
C LYS A 286 8.43 -31.19 -21.02
#